data_AF-A0A239LZR2-F1
#
_entry.id   AF-A0A239LZR2-F1
#
_cell.length_a   1.000
_cell.length_b   1.000
_cell.length_c   1.000
_cell.angle_alpha   90.00
_cell.angle_beta   90.00
_cell.angle_gamma   90.00
#
_symmetry.space_group_name_H-M   'P 1'
#
loop_
_entity.id
_entity.type
_entity.pdbx_description
1 polymer ?
#
loop_
_entity_poly.entity_id
_entity_poly.type
_entity_poly.pdbx_seq_one_letter_code
_entity_poly.pdbx_strand_id
1 'polypeptide(L)' 'MKIFVDQIECTGSGQCELIAPELFTILDSGLATVIDSTGAALDDGGEGVGADVPDAAVDAVRDAMDICPGACIHELGE' A
#
# COMPACT_ATOMS: atom_id res chain seq x y z
N MET A 1 11.78 0.76 4.32
CA MET A 1 11.35 1.50 3.09
C MET A 1 10.07 2.25 3.40
N LYS A 2 9.70 3.21 2.57
CA LYS A 2 8.44 3.96 2.72
C LYS A 2 7.63 3.78 1.46
N ILE A 3 6.34 3.47 1.57
CA ILE A 3 5.50 3.10 0.41
C ILE A 3 4.25 3.95 0.30
N PHE A 4 3.70 4.06 -0.91
CA PHE A 4 2.35 4.59 -1.17
C PHE A 4 1.65 3.74 -2.23
N VAL A 5 0.33 3.93 -2.37
CA VAL A 5 -0.48 3.29 -3.41
C VAL A 5 -0.93 4.34 -4.42
N ASP A 6 -0.46 4.25 -5.66
CA ASP A 6 -0.94 5.09 -6.76
C ASP A 6 -2.44 4.79 -7.03
N GLN A 7 -3.28 5.80 -6.81
CA GLN A 7 -4.74 5.66 -6.93
C GLN A 7 -5.23 5.59 -8.38
N ILE A 8 -4.42 6.01 -9.35
CA ILE A 8 -4.76 5.97 -10.78
C ILE A 8 -4.51 4.57 -11.34
N GLU A 9 -3.41 3.94 -10.93
CA GLU A 9 -3.02 2.60 -11.36
C GLU A 9 -3.76 1.49 -10.60
N CYS A 10 -4.25 1.78 -9.39
CA CYS A 10 -4.92 0.80 -8.55
C CYS A 10 -6.19 0.25 -9.22
N THR A 11 -6.24 -1.07 -9.36
CA THR A 11 -7.41 -1.77 -9.92
C THR A 11 -8.38 -2.32 -8.87
N GLY A 12 -8.14 -2.02 -7.58
CA GLY A 12 -9.01 -2.45 -6.48
C GLY A 12 -9.04 -3.97 -6.22
N SER A 13 -7.97 -4.69 -6.57
CA SER A 13 -8.00 -6.16 -6.58
C SER A 13 -7.81 -6.80 -5.18
N GLY A 14 -7.33 -6.06 -4.18
CA GLY A 14 -7.32 -6.49 -2.77
C GLY A 14 -6.16 -7.40 -2.32
N GLN A 15 -5.23 -7.79 -3.20
CA GLN A 15 -4.11 -8.69 -2.84
C GLN A 15 -3.18 -8.07 -1.79
N CYS A 16 -2.96 -6.76 -1.86
CA CYS A 16 -2.11 -6.06 -0.89
C CYS A 16 -2.65 -6.16 0.53
N GLU A 17 -3.97 -5.97 0.72
CA GLU A 17 -4.63 -6.14 2.02
C GLU A 17 -4.63 -7.61 2.48
N LEU A 18 -4.72 -8.56 1.55
CA LEU A 18 -4.61 -10.00 1.91
C LEU A 18 -3.21 -10.40 2.37
N ILE A 19 -2.16 -9.79 1.81
CA ILE A 19 -0.76 -10.14 2.07
C ILE A 19 -0.21 -9.39 3.30
N ALA A 20 -0.52 -8.09 3.41
CA ALA A 20 -0.03 -7.23 4.48
C ALA A 20 -1.17 -6.33 5.01
N PRO A 21 -2.18 -6.91 5.69
CA PRO A 21 -3.35 -6.17 6.20
C PRO A 21 -3.01 -5.09 7.23
N GLU A 22 -1.83 -5.15 7.85
CA GLU A 22 -1.35 -4.12 8.76
C GLU A 22 -0.82 -2.87 8.05
N LEU A 23 -0.56 -2.95 6.74
CA LEU A 23 0.00 -1.86 5.93
C LEU A 23 -0.93 -1.40 4.81
N PHE A 24 -1.94 -2.20 4.44
CA PHE A 24 -2.87 -1.87 3.37
C PHE A 24 -4.31 -2.11 3.79
N THR A 25 -5.21 -1.28 3.28
CA THR A 25 -6.65 -1.53 3.36
C THR A 25 -7.38 -1.05 2.11
N ILE A 26 -8.51 -1.68 1.80
CA ILE A 26 -9.41 -1.24 0.73
C ILE A 26 -10.41 -0.22 1.28
N LEU A 27 -10.42 0.95 0.67
CA LEU A 27 -11.36 2.03 0.98
C LEU A 27 -12.76 1.73 0.41
N ASP A 28 -13.76 2.48 0.87
CA ASP A 28 -15.13 2.42 0.34
C ASP A 28 -15.21 2.78 -1.16
N SER A 29 -14.19 3.46 -1.70
CA SER A 29 -14.05 3.73 -3.13
C SER A 29 -13.73 2.47 -3.95
N GLY A 30 -13.32 1.39 -3.30
CA GLY A 30 -12.78 0.18 -3.91
C GLY A 30 -11.28 0.25 -4.21
N LEU A 31 -10.61 1.36 -3.93
CA LEU A 31 -9.16 1.50 -4.10
C LEU A 31 -8.42 1.15 -2.81
N ALA A 32 -7.20 0.62 -2.95
CA ALA A 32 -6.32 0.37 -1.80
C ALA A 32 -5.65 1.66 -1.34
N THR A 33 -5.39 1.79 -0.04
CA THR A 33 -4.48 2.80 0.53
C THR A 33 -3.54 2.16 1.53
N VAL A 34 -2.50 2.90 1.91
CA VAL A 34 -1.55 2.50 2.96
C VAL A 34 -2.04 2.89 4.35
N ILE A 35 -1.64 2.13 5.35
CA ILE A 35 -1.89 2.37 6.77
C ILE A 35 -0.60 2.85 7.41
N ASP A 36 -0.66 3.97 8.14
CA ASP A 36 0.50 4.50 8.84
C ASP A 36 0.80 3.76 10.16
N SER A 37 1.91 4.14 10.80
CA SER A 37 2.35 3.54 12.08
C SER A 37 1.36 3.71 13.25
N THR A 38 0.34 4.57 13.11
CA THR A 38 -0.73 4.75 14.11
C THR A 38 -1.93 3.86 13.85
N GLY A 39 -1.93 3.12 12.73
CA GLY A 39 -3.05 2.31 12.28
C GLY A 39 -4.08 3.10 11.49
N ALA A 40 -3.77 4.34 11.06
CA ALA A 40 -4.66 5.17 10.28
C ALA A 40 -4.43 4.95 8.78
N ALA A 41 -5.52 4.74 8.04
CA ALA A 41 -5.48 4.75 6.58
C ALA A 41 -5.16 6.17 6.09
N LEU A 42 -4.19 6.30 5.18
CA LEU A 42 -3.79 7.60 4.63
C LEU A 42 -4.72 8.01 3.48
N ASP A 43 -4.94 9.32 3.38
CA ASP A 43 -5.64 9.92 2.24
C ASP A 43 -4.82 9.77 0.95
N ASP A 44 -5.49 9.76 -0.20
CA ASP A 44 -4.88 9.73 -1.53
C ASP A 44 -3.81 8.64 -1.71
N GLY A 45 -4.04 7.45 -1.11
CA GLY A 45 -3.09 6.33 -1.20
C GLY A 45 -1.79 6.54 -0.42
N GLY A 46 -1.68 7.64 0.32
CA GLY A 46 -0.44 8.09 0.95
C GLY A 46 0.51 8.84 0.01
N GLU A 47 0.04 9.34 -1.15
CA GLU A 47 0.90 10.11 -2.07
C GLU A 47 1.62 11.27 -1.36
N GLY A 48 2.93 11.40 -1.58
CA GLY A 48 3.77 12.44 -0.98
C GLY A 48 4.08 12.29 0.53
N VAL A 49 3.33 11.47 1.26
CA VAL A 49 3.54 11.21 2.69
C VAL A 49 4.14 9.82 2.91
N GLY A 50 3.51 8.79 2.36
CA GLY A 50 3.83 7.37 2.47
C GLY A 50 3.66 6.77 3.87
N ALA A 51 3.64 5.44 3.94
CA ALA A 51 3.67 4.66 5.18
C ALA A 51 5.04 4.00 5.36
N ASP A 52 5.58 4.08 6.58
CA ASP A 52 6.82 3.39 6.95
C ASP A 52 6.59 1.88 7.06
N VAL A 53 7.41 1.11 6.33
CA VAL A 53 7.36 -0.36 6.35
C VAL A 53 8.35 -0.89 7.38
N PRO A 54 7.88 -1.61 8.44
CA PRO A 54 8.76 -2.26 9.39
C PRO A 54 9.64 -3.31 8.70
N ASP A 55 10.89 -3.49 9.17
CA ASP A 55 11.83 -4.47 8.57
C ASP A 55 11.24 -5.90 8.47
N ALA A 56 10.42 -6.29 9.45
CA ALA A 56 9.76 -7.60 9.48
C ALA A 56 8.66 -7.77 8.41
N ALA A 57 8.16 -6.68 7.83
CA ALA A 57 7.10 -6.66 6.82
C ALA A 57 7.64 -6.40 5.40
N VAL A 58 8.94 -6.18 5.23
CA VAL A 58 9.53 -5.81 3.94
C VAL A 58 9.29 -6.88 2.87
N ASP A 59 9.47 -8.16 3.20
CA ASP A 59 9.25 -9.25 2.25
C ASP A 59 7.77 -9.36 1.86
N ALA A 60 6.85 -9.21 2.82
CA ALA A 60 5.42 -9.23 2.54
C ALA A 60 4.98 -8.07 1.64
N VAL A 61 5.52 -6.86 1.84
CA VAL A 61 5.24 -5.74 0.95
C VAL A 61 5.79 -5.98 -0.46
N ARG A 62 6.99 -6.56 -0.60
CA ARG A 62 7.53 -6.91 -1.91
C ARG A 62 6.69 -7.95 -2.62
N ASP A 63 6.23 -8.98 -1.92
CA ASP A 63 5.30 -9.97 -2.48
C ASP A 63 3.98 -9.29 -2.92
N ALA A 64 3.48 -8.32 -2.15
CA ALA A 64 2.31 -7.52 -2.52
C ALA A 64 2.56 -6.66 -3.78
N MET A 65 3.75 -6.07 -3.92
CA MET A 65 4.16 -5.32 -5.11
C MET A 65 4.20 -6.24 -6.34
N ASP A 66 4.84 -7.40 -6.23
CA ASP A 66 5.03 -8.35 -7.34
C ASP A 66 3.72 -8.96 -7.86
N ILE A 67 2.74 -9.17 -6.97
CA ILE A 67 1.46 -9.78 -7.35
C ILE A 67 0.38 -8.76 -7.69
N CYS A 68 0.61 -7.46 -7.41
CA CYS A 68 -0.37 -6.42 -7.67
C CYS A 68 -0.65 -6.31 -9.17
N PRO A 69 -1.89 -6.58 -9.63
CA PRO A 69 -2.20 -6.53 -11.07
C PRO A 69 -2.10 -5.12 -11.67
N GLY A 70 -2.30 -4.09 -10.84
CA GLY A 70 -2.14 -2.70 -11.23
C GLY A 70 -0.70 -2.19 -11.14
N ALA A 71 0.22 -2.95 -10.55
CA ALA A 71 1.59 -2.51 -10.23
C ALA A 71 1.65 -1.15 -9.50
N CYS A 72 0.64 -0.88 -8.66
CA CYS A 72 0.35 0.45 -8.12
C CYS A 72 0.98 0.74 -6.75
N ILE A 73 1.90 -0.10 -6.26
CA ILE A 73 2.56 0.09 -4.95
C ILE A 73 3.99 0.52 -5.23
N HIS A 74 4.39 1.69 -4.74
CA HIS A 74 5.67 2.31 -5.06
C HIS A 74 6.41 2.71 -3.79
N GLU A 75 7.74 2.70 -3.82
CA GLU A 75 8.54 3.32 -2.76
C GLU A 75 8.51 4.85 -2.91
N LEU A 76 8.31 5.57 -1.81
CA LEU A 76 8.29 7.02 -1.80
C LEU A 76 9.72 7.57 -1.90
N GLY A 77 10.01 8.28 -2.98
CA GLY A 77 11.28 8.97 -3.21
C GLY A 77 12.19 8.33 -4.25
N GLU A 78 11.72 7.30 -4.95
CA GLU A 78 12.32 6.81 -6.20
C GLU A 78 11.90 7.62 -7.43
#